data_AF-A0A8H4UWJ6-F1
#
_entry.id   AF-A0A8H4UWJ6-F1
#
_cell.length_a   1.000
_cell.length_b   1.000
_cell.length_c   1.000
_cell.angle_alpha   90.00
_cell.angle_beta   90.00
_cell.angle_gamma   90.00
#
_symmetry.space_group_name_H-M   'P 1'
#
loop_
_entity.id
_entity.type
_entity.pdbx_description
1 polymer ?
#
loop_
_entity_poly.entity_id
_entity_poly.type
_entity_poly.pdbx_seq_one_letter_code
_entity_poly.pdbx_strand_id
1 'polypeptide(L)'
;MDGRQEEDSRKGHYAFRKQCYDLIFKIVVAVDKSAATDPGVIDGQYTPLAKRRNEAYSVISDSNDEVFLTSLYDWYLEQGWSDRLLATQSPFVVTYLERKSIDDIFHADLLWRYYAQSERYFDAARVQFQLAQSAFVLPLSRRIEYLGQARANASTFTHEIGRQSRQRLLQEIGNLMDVANIQDDLLQRLKEDERLSKESKDAVLKEIDGPIQDLT
;
A
#
# COMPACT_ATOMS: atom_id res chain seq x y z
N MET A 1 16.68 -2.45 -7.44
CA MET A 1 17.84 -1.78 -8.10
C MET A 1 17.31 -0.80 -9.12
N ASP A 2 17.24 0.48 -8.77
CA ASP A 2 16.87 1.56 -9.68
C ASP A 2 17.95 1.69 -10.77
N GLY A 3 17.57 1.44 -12.03
CA GLY A 3 18.45 1.45 -13.21
C GLY A 3 19.01 2.82 -13.59
N ARG A 4 19.54 3.58 -12.63
CA ARG A 4 20.18 4.89 -12.82
C ARG A 4 21.70 4.69 -12.91
N GLN A 5 22.24 4.54 -14.12
CA GLN A 5 23.67 4.73 -14.36
C GLN A 5 23.95 6.24 -14.48
N GLU A 6 25.07 6.72 -13.93
CA GLU A 6 25.38 8.16 -13.87
C GLU A 6 25.52 8.82 -15.26
N GLU A 7 25.92 8.04 -16.27
CA GLU A 7 26.04 8.46 -17.68
C GLU A 7 24.88 7.95 -18.56
N ASP A 8 23.65 7.96 -18.05
CA ASP A 8 22.49 7.61 -18.86
C ASP A 8 22.04 8.77 -19.76
N SER A 9 22.17 8.61 -21.08
CA SER A 9 21.74 9.57 -22.09
C SER A 9 20.24 9.92 -22.02
N ARG A 10 19.41 9.07 -21.39
CA ARG A 10 17.97 9.30 -21.18
C ARG A 10 17.68 10.34 -20.08
N LYS A 11 18.68 10.70 -19.26
CA LYS A 11 18.53 11.63 -18.14
C LYS A 11 18.01 13.00 -18.58
N GLY A 12 18.51 13.53 -19.70
CA GLY A 12 18.06 14.82 -20.24
C GLY A 12 16.58 14.82 -20.64
N HIS A 13 16.14 13.76 -21.33
CA HIS A 13 14.74 13.60 -21.70
C HIS A 13 13.82 13.46 -20.48
N TYR A 14 14.24 12.68 -19.47
CA TYR A 14 13.49 12.55 -18.23
C TYR A 14 13.36 13.89 -17.50
N ALA A 15 14.45 14.67 -17.39
CA ALA A 15 14.44 15.98 -16.76
C ALA A 15 13.48 16.96 -17.43
N PHE A 16 13.45 16.99 -18.78
CA PHE A 16 12.50 17.81 -19.52
C PHE A 16 11.05 17.40 -19.25
N ARG A 17 10.75 16.09 -19.29
CA ARG A 17 9.39 15.59 -18.98
C ARG A 17 8.97 15.96 -17.56
N LYS A 18 9.88 15.85 -16.59
CA LYS A 18 9.62 16.23 -15.19
C LYS A 18 9.21 17.70 -15.07
N GLN A 19 9.87 18.62 -15.80
CA GLN A 19 9.48 20.03 -15.81
C GLN A 19 8.03 20.23 -16.31
N CYS A 20 7.62 19.47 -17.34
CA CYS A 20 6.23 19.49 -17.79
C CYS A 20 5.25 18.95 -16.74
N TYR A 21 5.62 17.88 -16.03
CA TYR A 21 4.79 17.30 -14.97
C TYR A 21 4.65 18.26 -13.79
N ASP A 22 5.72 18.98 -13.41
CA ASP A 22 5.67 19.99 -12.35
C ASP A 22 4.68 21.12 -12.69
N LEU A 23 4.55 21.48 -13.98
CA LEU A 23 3.52 22.43 -14.43
C LEU A 23 2.12 21.85 -14.30
N ILE A 24 1.93 20.57 -14.64
CA ILE A 24 0.65 19.88 -14.46
C ILE A 24 0.26 19.86 -12.98
N PHE A 25 1.19 19.56 -12.07
CA PHE A 25 0.91 19.56 -10.62
C PHE A 25 0.50 20.94 -10.11
N LYS A 26 1.14 22.02 -10.60
CA LYS A 26 0.72 23.41 -10.30
C LYS A 26 -0.70 23.69 -10.78
N ILE A 27 -1.07 23.19 -11.96
CA ILE A 27 -2.43 23.32 -12.49
C ILE A 27 -3.43 22.56 -11.59
N VAL A 28 -3.12 21.32 -11.19
CA VAL A 28 -3.96 20.53 -10.27
C VAL A 28 -4.24 21.30 -8.98
N VAL A 29 -3.20 21.85 -8.35
CA VAL A 29 -3.34 22.66 -7.12
C VAL A 29 -4.20 23.90 -7.36
N ALA A 30 -3.99 24.61 -8.46
CA ALA A 30 -4.76 25.82 -8.78
C ALA A 30 -6.25 25.50 -9.04
N VAL A 31 -6.52 24.41 -9.75
CA VAL A 31 -7.87 23.92 -10.03
C VAL A 31 -8.56 23.52 -8.72
N ASP A 32 -7.90 22.74 -7.87
CA ASP A 32 -8.46 22.30 -6.58
C ASP A 32 -8.75 23.48 -5.65
N LYS A 33 -7.82 24.44 -5.57
CA LYS A 33 -8.02 25.66 -4.78
C LYS A 33 -9.21 26.47 -5.27
N SER A 34 -9.38 26.58 -6.59
CA SER A 34 -10.50 27.32 -7.17
C SER A 34 -11.82 26.60 -6.92
N ALA A 35 -11.83 25.26 -7.05
CA ALA A 35 -13.01 24.44 -6.84
C ALA A 35 -13.42 24.33 -5.36
N ALA A 36 -12.52 24.57 -4.41
CA ALA A 36 -12.81 24.46 -2.98
C ALA A 36 -13.91 25.41 -2.49
N THR A 37 -14.09 26.56 -3.16
CA THR A 37 -15.13 27.55 -2.84
C THR A 37 -16.35 27.47 -3.75
N ASP A 38 -16.37 26.55 -4.71
CA ASP A 38 -17.44 26.43 -5.69
C ASP A 38 -18.50 25.42 -5.22
N PRO A 39 -19.81 25.75 -5.33
CA PRO A 39 -20.87 24.86 -4.89
C PRO A 39 -20.96 23.56 -5.71
N GLY A 40 -20.22 23.43 -6.82
CA GLY A 40 -20.13 22.24 -7.65
C GLY A 40 -21.32 22.07 -8.59
N VAL A 41 -22.53 22.12 -8.02
CA VAL A 41 -23.80 21.95 -8.74
C VAL A 41 -24.79 23.00 -8.26
N ILE A 42 -25.46 23.66 -9.20
CA ILE A 42 -26.57 24.60 -8.95
C ILE A 42 -27.73 24.17 -9.85
N ASP A 43 -28.92 24.02 -9.28
CA ASP A 43 -30.15 23.61 -9.99
C ASP A 43 -29.97 22.32 -10.82
N GLY A 44 -29.22 21.36 -10.29
CA GLY A 44 -28.93 20.08 -10.95
C GLY A 44 -27.92 20.16 -12.11
N GLN A 45 -27.32 21.32 -12.37
CA GLN A 45 -26.27 21.49 -13.38
C GLN A 45 -24.91 21.78 -12.75
N TYR A 46 -23.85 21.18 -13.30
CA TYR A 46 -22.48 21.53 -12.91
C TYR A 46 -22.20 23.00 -13.19
N THR A 47 -21.58 23.68 -12.23
CA THR A 47 -21.04 25.02 -12.44
C THR A 47 -19.98 25.00 -13.54
N PRO A 48 -19.68 26.14 -14.19
CA PRO A 48 -18.58 26.21 -15.14
C PRO A 48 -17.25 25.76 -14.54
N LEU A 49 -17.00 26.06 -13.27
CA LEU A 49 -15.75 25.67 -12.60
C LEU A 49 -15.70 24.16 -12.33
N ALA A 50 -16.79 23.56 -11.88
CA ALA A 50 -16.88 22.11 -11.71
C ALA A 50 -16.70 21.36 -13.04
N LYS A 51 -17.27 21.88 -14.14
CA LYS A 51 -17.04 21.34 -15.50
C LYS A 51 -15.56 21.39 -15.86
N ARG A 52 -14.91 22.55 -15.70
CA ARG A 52 -13.47 22.70 -15.99
C ARG A 52 -12.59 21.81 -15.13
N ARG A 53 -12.92 21.64 -13.85
CA ARG A 53 -12.22 20.70 -12.97
C ARG A 53 -12.35 19.29 -13.50
N ASN A 54 -13.57 18.84 -13.81
CA ASN A 54 -13.81 17.49 -14.30
C ASN A 54 -13.09 17.24 -15.63
N GLU A 55 -13.08 18.21 -16.55
CA GLU A 55 -12.31 18.16 -17.80
C GLU A 55 -10.81 18.00 -17.54
N ALA A 56 -10.24 18.79 -16.61
CA ALA A 56 -8.83 18.71 -16.26
C ALA A 56 -8.45 17.34 -15.66
N TYR A 57 -9.29 16.80 -14.77
CA TYR A 57 -9.07 15.48 -14.20
C TYR A 57 -9.29 14.33 -15.19
N SER A 58 -10.20 14.49 -16.17
CA SER A 58 -10.36 13.52 -17.27
C SER A 58 -9.07 13.37 -18.06
N VAL A 59 -8.40 14.49 -18.39
CA VAL A 59 -7.12 14.45 -19.12
C VAL A 59 -6.06 13.69 -18.33
N ILE A 60 -6.06 13.81 -17.00
CA ILE A 60 -5.14 13.08 -16.12
C ILE A 60 -5.51 11.59 -16.05
N SER A 61 -6.79 11.25 -15.86
CA SER A 61 -7.26 9.87 -15.75
C SER A 61 -7.08 9.08 -17.05
N ASP A 62 -7.21 9.76 -18.19
CA ASP A 62 -7.13 9.15 -19.53
C ASP A 62 -5.68 9.08 -20.05
N SER A 63 -4.70 9.51 -19.25
CA SER A 63 -3.30 9.49 -19.64
C SER A 63 -2.74 8.07 -19.62
N ASN A 64 -2.09 7.68 -20.73
CA ASN A 64 -1.35 6.41 -20.84
C ASN A 64 0.16 6.60 -20.64
N ASP A 65 0.60 7.80 -20.24
CA ASP A 65 2.00 8.06 -19.94
C ASP A 65 2.36 7.51 -18.56
N GLU A 66 2.88 6.28 -18.51
CA GLU A 66 3.28 5.62 -17.26
C GLU A 66 4.35 6.37 -16.45
N VAL A 67 5.20 7.16 -17.11
CA VAL A 67 6.24 7.95 -16.43
C VAL A 67 5.61 9.18 -15.77
N PHE A 68 4.64 9.80 -16.44
CA PHE A 68 3.80 10.82 -15.83
C PHE A 68 3.01 10.25 -14.66
N LEU A 69 2.28 9.14 -14.85
CA LEU A 69 1.46 8.53 -13.81
C LEU A 69 2.31 8.11 -12.59
N THR A 70 3.49 7.52 -12.80
CA THR A 70 4.43 7.23 -11.71
C THR A 70 4.79 8.51 -10.95
N SER A 71 5.11 9.60 -11.66
CA SER A 71 5.48 10.88 -11.04
C SER A 71 4.29 11.52 -10.31
N LEU A 72 3.08 11.40 -10.87
CA LEU A 72 1.84 11.91 -10.28
C LEU A 72 1.49 11.18 -8.98
N TYR A 73 1.63 9.86 -8.95
CA TYR A 73 1.33 9.06 -7.76
C TYR A 73 2.37 9.30 -6.67
N ASP A 74 3.66 9.37 -7.02
CA ASP A 74 4.71 9.80 -6.08
C ASP A 74 4.36 11.17 -5.48
N TRP A 75 3.96 12.14 -6.33
CA TRP A 75 3.56 13.47 -5.88
C TRP A 75 2.31 13.45 -4.98
N TYR A 76 1.26 12.66 -5.30
CA TYR A 76 0.10 12.51 -4.43
C TYR A 76 0.48 12.01 -3.04
N LEU A 77 1.38 11.03 -2.96
CA LEU A 77 1.85 10.50 -1.68
C LEU A 77 2.69 11.52 -0.90
N GLU A 78 3.54 12.30 -1.57
CA GLU A 78 4.27 13.41 -0.96
C GLU A 78 3.33 14.49 -0.38
N GLN A 79 2.16 14.70 -0.97
CA GLN A 79 1.14 15.61 -0.44
C GLN A 79 0.25 14.99 0.65
N GLY A 80 0.44 13.71 0.97
CA GLY A 80 -0.43 12.97 1.89
C GLY A 80 -1.81 12.62 1.29
N TRP A 81 -1.97 12.67 -0.03
CA TRP A 81 -3.22 12.40 -0.73
C TRP A 81 -3.39 10.92 -1.09
N SER A 82 -3.12 10.04 -0.14
CA SER A 82 -3.26 8.58 -0.34
C SER A 82 -4.68 8.19 -0.76
N ASP A 83 -5.71 8.81 -0.18
CA ASP A 83 -7.10 8.52 -0.54
C ASP A 83 -7.41 8.86 -2.01
N ARG A 84 -6.78 9.92 -2.55
CA ARG A 84 -6.90 10.27 -3.98
C ARG A 84 -6.25 9.22 -4.87
N LEU A 85 -5.08 8.71 -4.47
CA LEU A 85 -4.45 7.59 -5.18
C LEU A 85 -5.36 6.36 -5.16
N LEU A 86 -5.91 6.01 -3.99
CA LEU A 86 -6.77 4.84 -3.83
C LEU A 86 -8.11 4.95 -4.59
N ALA A 87 -8.63 6.16 -4.76
CA ALA A 87 -9.82 6.43 -5.58
C ALA A 87 -9.56 6.44 -7.10
N THR A 88 -8.29 6.40 -7.53
CA THR A 88 -7.94 6.46 -8.95
C THR A 88 -8.26 5.13 -9.63
N GLN A 89 -9.17 5.15 -10.60
CA GLN A 89 -9.46 4.00 -11.44
C GLN A 89 -8.53 3.99 -12.65
N SER A 90 -7.33 3.46 -12.48
CA SER A 90 -6.37 3.28 -13.58
C SER A 90 -5.74 1.90 -13.50
N PRO A 91 -5.59 1.19 -14.64
CA PRO A 91 -4.94 -0.11 -14.67
C PRO A 91 -3.47 -0.04 -14.18
N PHE A 92 -2.86 1.15 -14.25
CA PHE A 92 -1.47 1.35 -13.86
C PHE A 92 -1.25 1.52 -12.34
N VAL A 93 -2.29 1.85 -11.56
CA VAL A 93 -2.15 2.04 -10.09
C VAL A 93 -1.64 0.75 -9.44
N VAL A 94 -2.18 -0.39 -9.86
CA VAL A 94 -1.77 -1.70 -9.34
C VAL A 94 -0.29 -1.95 -9.64
N THR A 95 0.13 -1.81 -10.90
CA THR A 95 1.52 -2.03 -11.31
C THR A 95 2.49 -1.09 -10.59
N TYR A 96 2.11 0.18 -10.39
CA TYR A 96 2.89 1.14 -9.62
C TYR A 96 3.06 0.69 -8.16
N LEU A 97 1.95 0.35 -7.49
CA LEU A 97 1.96 -0.06 -6.08
C LEU A 97 2.70 -1.39 -5.88
N GLU A 98 2.51 -2.37 -6.76
CA GLU A 98 3.23 -3.65 -6.72
C GLU A 98 4.74 -3.43 -6.81
N ARG A 99 5.21 -2.62 -7.76
CA ARG A 99 6.65 -2.32 -7.92
C ARG A 99 7.23 -1.64 -6.69
N LYS A 100 6.52 -0.66 -6.12
CA LYS A 100 6.99 0.09 -4.94
C LYS A 100 6.91 -0.73 -3.65
N SER A 101 5.93 -1.63 -3.54
CA SER A 101 5.71 -2.46 -2.35
C SER A 101 6.82 -3.48 -2.05
N ILE A 102 7.72 -3.75 -3.00
CA ILE A 102 8.81 -4.71 -2.84
C ILE A 102 9.71 -4.33 -1.66
N ASP A 103 10.08 -3.05 -1.58
CA ASP A 103 11.04 -2.52 -0.61
C ASP A 103 10.44 -1.45 0.31
N ASP A 104 9.14 -1.17 0.19
CA ASP A 104 8.45 -0.13 0.95
C ASP A 104 7.11 -0.62 1.52
N ILE A 105 7.06 -0.74 2.85
CA ILE A 105 5.87 -1.20 3.58
C ILE A 105 4.67 -0.26 3.45
N PHE A 106 4.89 1.05 3.33
CA PHE A 106 3.80 2.01 3.18
C PHE A 106 3.10 1.79 1.82
N HIS A 107 3.85 1.53 0.76
CA HIS A 107 3.27 1.18 -0.54
C HIS A 107 2.60 -0.19 -0.53
N ALA A 108 3.14 -1.18 0.18
CA ALA A 108 2.47 -2.45 0.40
C ALA A 108 1.14 -2.29 1.15
N ASP A 109 1.10 -1.38 2.13
CA ASP A 109 -0.12 -1.05 2.86
C ASP A 109 -1.17 -0.40 1.96
N LEU A 110 -0.76 0.50 1.06
CA LEU A 110 -1.64 1.08 0.05
C LEU A 110 -2.14 0.03 -0.95
N LEU A 111 -1.30 -0.94 -1.33
CA LEU A 111 -1.67 -1.98 -2.28
C LEU A 111 -2.83 -2.85 -1.77
N TRP A 112 -2.74 -3.37 -0.54
CA TRP A 112 -3.84 -4.19 -0.02
C TRP A 112 -5.11 -3.35 0.21
N ARG A 113 -4.99 -2.07 0.58
CA ARG A 113 -6.14 -1.16 0.70
C ARG A 113 -6.83 -0.93 -0.64
N TYR A 114 -6.05 -0.72 -1.70
CA TYR A 114 -6.56 -0.57 -3.06
C TYR A 114 -7.32 -1.83 -3.50
N TYR A 115 -6.76 -3.02 -3.25
CA TYR A 115 -7.42 -4.28 -3.54
C TYR A 115 -8.72 -4.45 -2.74
N ALA A 116 -8.72 -4.14 -1.45
CA ALA A 116 -9.92 -4.22 -0.62
C ALA A 116 -11.03 -3.26 -1.09
N GLN A 117 -10.69 -2.01 -1.43
CA GLN A 117 -11.65 -1.03 -1.96
C GLN A 117 -12.23 -1.44 -3.32
N SER A 118 -11.45 -2.17 -4.11
CA SER A 118 -11.87 -2.72 -5.41
C SER A 118 -12.56 -4.09 -5.30
N GLU A 119 -12.96 -4.51 -4.09
CA GLU A 119 -13.55 -5.82 -3.77
C GLU A 119 -12.70 -7.04 -4.16
N ARG A 120 -11.39 -6.83 -4.39
CA ARG A 120 -10.40 -7.88 -4.68
C ARG A 120 -9.81 -8.44 -3.39
N TYR A 121 -10.67 -8.94 -2.51
CA TYR A 121 -10.31 -9.36 -1.16
C TYR A 121 -9.24 -10.46 -1.11
N PHE A 122 -9.25 -11.39 -2.07
CA PHE A 122 -8.23 -12.44 -2.13
C PHE A 122 -6.83 -11.88 -2.39
N ASP A 123 -6.70 -10.86 -3.26
CA ASP A 123 -5.41 -10.23 -3.53
C ASP A 123 -4.95 -9.39 -2.33
N ALA A 124 -5.86 -8.68 -1.66
CA ALA A 124 -5.57 -7.98 -0.42
C ALA A 124 -5.04 -8.94 0.66
N ALA A 125 -5.68 -10.10 0.83
CA ALA A 125 -5.25 -11.13 1.78
C ALA A 125 -3.85 -11.66 1.46
N ARG A 126 -3.53 -11.86 0.18
CA ARG A 126 -2.19 -12.32 -0.24
C ARG A 126 -1.10 -11.30 0.10
N VAL A 127 -1.35 -10.02 -0.16
CA VAL A 127 -0.39 -8.95 0.17
C VAL A 127 -0.17 -8.88 1.69
N GLN A 128 -1.24 -8.94 2.49
CA GLN A 128 -1.14 -8.95 3.96
C GLN A 128 -0.42 -10.19 4.49
N PHE A 129 -0.70 -11.37 3.92
CA PHE A 129 0.01 -12.60 4.28
C PHE A 129 1.50 -12.54 3.95
N GLN A 130 1.86 -11.95 2.81
CA GLN A 130 3.24 -11.69 2.43
C GLN A 130 3.91 -10.67 3.36
N LEU A 131 3.21 -9.61 3.77
CA LEU A 131 3.69 -8.63 4.74
C LEU A 131 4.00 -9.27 6.09
N ALA A 132 3.13 -10.15 6.58
CA ALA A 132 3.35 -10.89 7.82
C ALA A 132 4.62 -11.78 7.80
N GLN A 133 5.06 -12.21 6.62
CA GLN A 133 6.26 -13.04 6.40
C GLN A 133 7.47 -12.25 5.91
N SER A 134 7.30 -10.97 5.61
CA SER A 134 8.32 -10.15 4.96
C SER A 134 9.56 -9.93 5.82
N ALA A 135 10.66 -9.53 5.17
CA ALA A 135 11.88 -9.08 5.84
C ALA A 135 11.79 -7.65 6.39
N PHE A 136 10.63 -6.98 6.28
CA PHE A 136 10.46 -5.64 6.86
C PHE A 136 10.65 -5.67 8.37
N VAL A 137 11.22 -4.60 8.91
CA VAL A 137 11.41 -4.42 10.36
C VAL A 137 10.04 -4.13 10.97
N LEU A 138 9.39 -5.19 11.46
CA LEU A 138 8.04 -5.15 12.02
C LEU A 138 8.01 -5.91 13.35
N PRO A 139 7.37 -5.35 14.39
CA PRO A 139 7.12 -6.09 15.62
C PRO A 139 6.17 -7.25 15.34
N LEU A 140 6.23 -8.27 16.20
CA LEU A 140 5.41 -9.48 16.08
C LEU A 140 3.92 -9.14 16.08
N SER A 141 3.51 -8.18 16.91
CA SER A 141 2.13 -7.70 17.02
C SER A 141 1.57 -7.19 15.68
N ARG A 142 2.38 -6.46 14.90
CA ARG A 142 1.97 -5.96 13.57
C ARG A 142 1.82 -7.10 12.56
N ARG A 143 2.66 -8.14 12.67
CA ARG A 143 2.54 -9.34 11.82
C ARG A 143 1.27 -10.13 12.14
N ILE A 144 0.93 -10.27 13.42
CA ILE A 144 -0.33 -10.88 13.87
C ILE A 144 -1.53 -10.08 13.35
N GLU A 145 -1.48 -8.75 13.39
CA GLU A 145 -2.53 -7.89 12.81
C GLU A 145 -2.71 -8.16 11.31
N TYR A 146 -1.61 -8.22 10.55
CA TYR A 146 -1.67 -8.55 9.12
C TYR A 146 -2.28 -9.93 8.88
N LEU A 147 -1.94 -10.95 9.68
CA LEU A 147 -2.53 -12.28 9.57
C LEU A 147 -4.04 -12.28 9.88
N GLY A 148 -4.47 -11.55 10.90
CA GLY A 148 -5.88 -11.38 11.24
C GLY A 148 -6.67 -10.73 10.10
N GLN A 149 -6.12 -9.67 9.51
CA GLN A 149 -6.71 -8.99 8.36
C GLN A 149 -6.70 -9.88 7.11
N ALA A 150 -5.60 -10.59 6.84
CA ALA A 150 -5.48 -11.52 5.73
C ALA A 150 -6.54 -12.63 5.83
N ARG A 151 -6.75 -13.19 7.04
CA ARG A 151 -7.77 -14.21 7.30
C ARG A 151 -9.17 -13.67 7.04
N ALA A 152 -9.49 -12.46 7.51
CA ALA A 152 -10.78 -11.82 7.27
C ALA A 152 -11.03 -11.63 5.76
N ASN A 153 -10.07 -11.06 5.05
CA ASN A 153 -10.14 -10.84 3.60
C ASN A 153 -10.23 -12.16 2.80
N ALA A 154 -9.44 -13.17 3.15
CA ALA A 154 -9.48 -14.48 2.50
C ALA A 154 -10.81 -15.24 2.75
N SER A 155 -11.47 -14.98 3.88
CA SER A 155 -12.76 -15.57 4.22
C SER A 155 -13.93 -14.94 3.46
N THR A 156 -13.78 -13.68 3.03
CA THR A 156 -14.77 -12.99 2.19
C THR A 156 -14.89 -13.68 0.84
N PHE A 157 -16.11 -13.87 0.36
CA PHE A 157 -16.36 -14.49 -0.94
C PHE A 157 -15.86 -13.60 -2.09
N THR A 158 -15.27 -14.21 -3.11
CA THR A 158 -14.74 -13.54 -4.31
C THR A 158 -15.02 -14.45 -5.48
N HIS A 159 -15.85 -14.01 -6.42
CA HIS A 159 -16.40 -14.85 -7.48
C HIS A 159 -15.32 -15.45 -8.39
N GLU A 160 -14.25 -14.70 -8.66
CA GLU A 160 -13.17 -15.07 -9.58
C GLU A 160 -12.20 -16.12 -9.02
N ILE A 161 -12.24 -16.37 -7.70
CA ILE A 161 -11.27 -17.24 -7.03
C ILE A 161 -11.89 -18.57 -6.64
N GLY A 162 -11.32 -19.65 -7.18
CA GLY A 162 -11.73 -21.02 -6.88
C GLY A 162 -11.66 -21.35 -5.39
N ARG A 163 -12.66 -22.09 -4.89
CA ARG A 163 -12.78 -22.51 -3.48
C ARG A 163 -11.52 -23.15 -2.92
N GLN A 164 -10.83 -23.97 -3.72
CA GLN A 164 -9.61 -24.67 -3.30
C GLN A 164 -8.45 -23.70 -3.01
N SER A 165 -8.23 -22.68 -3.86
CA SER A 165 -7.18 -21.68 -3.65
C SER A 165 -7.43 -20.85 -2.40
N ARG A 166 -8.70 -20.49 -2.16
CA ARG A 166 -9.12 -19.81 -0.94
C ARG A 166 -8.85 -20.64 0.31
N GLN A 167 -9.24 -21.93 0.29
CA GLN A 167 -9.02 -22.83 1.42
C GLN A 167 -7.53 -23.05 1.72
N ARG A 168 -6.69 -23.15 0.67
CA ARG A 168 -5.24 -23.25 0.83
C ARG A 168 -4.66 -22.00 1.53
N LEU A 169 -5.00 -20.81 1.04
CA LEU A 169 -4.56 -19.57 1.68
C LEU A 169 -5.04 -19.46 3.13
N LEU A 170 -6.29 -19.81 3.42
CA LEU A 170 -6.81 -19.82 4.79
C LEU A 170 -6.07 -20.80 5.71
N GLN A 171 -5.68 -21.97 5.20
CA GLN A 171 -4.90 -22.93 5.94
C GLN A 171 -3.49 -22.40 6.24
N GLU A 172 -2.82 -21.82 5.24
CA GLU A 172 -1.49 -21.24 5.37
C GLU A 172 -1.48 -20.08 6.39
N ILE A 173 -2.45 -19.18 6.30
CA ILE A 173 -2.63 -18.09 7.28
C ILE A 173 -2.90 -18.65 8.68
N GLY A 174 -3.77 -19.66 8.81
CA GLY A 174 -4.09 -20.29 10.08
C GLY A 174 -2.87 -20.89 10.76
N ASN A 175 -2.10 -21.71 10.03
CA ASN A 175 -0.88 -22.31 10.55
C ASN A 175 0.12 -21.26 11.04
N LEU A 176 0.35 -20.21 10.26
CA LEU A 176 1.31 -19.17 10.61
C LEU A 176 0.84 -18.34 11.81
N MET A 177 -0.48 -18.12 11.94
CA MET A 177 -1.06 -17.41 13.06
C MET A 177 -0.99 -18.21 14.36
N ASP A 178 -1.12 -19.53 14.31
CA ASP A 178 -0.92 -20.40 15.49
C ASP A 178 0.51 -20.27 16.03
N VAL A 179 1.51 -20.30 15.14
CA VAL A 179 2.92 -20.10 15.52
C VAL A 179 3.15 -18.69 16.08
N ALA A 180 2.59 -17.66 15.42
CA ALA A 180 2.72 -16.28 15.87
C ALA A 180 2.13 -16.06 17.27
N ASN A 181 0.99 -16.70 17.58
CA ASN A 181 0.37 -16.62 18.91
C ASN A 181 1.22 -17.31 19.98
N ILE A 182 1.81 -18.48 19.68
CA ILE A 182 2.76 -19.14 20.59
C ILE A 182 3.96 -18.23 20.87
N GLN A 183 4.49 -17.60 19.82
CA GLN A 183 5.61 -16.68 19.92
C GLN A 183 5.25 -15.42 20.73
N ASP A 184 4.04 -14.88 20.60
CA ASP A 184 3.58 -13.73 21.40
C ASP A 184 3.37 -14.14 22.86
N ASP A 185 2.77 -15.28 23.15
CA ASP A 185 2.66 -15.82 24.51
C ASP A 185 4.04 -15.98 25.18
N LEU A 186 5.02 -16.48 24.43
CA LEU A 186 6.40 -16.58 24.88
C LEU A 186 7.00 -15.19 25.14
N LEU A 187 6.80 -14.25 24.21
CA LEU A 187 7.26 -12.87 24.34
C LEU A 187 6.72 -12.21 25.61
N GLN A 188 5.42 -12.34 25.89
CA GLN A 188 4.80 -11.76 27.09
C GLN A 188 5.37 -12.41 28.37
N ARG A 189 5.50 -13.75 28.41
CA ARG A 189 6.09 -14.43 29.56
C ARG A 189 7.53 -14.02 29.82
N LEU A 190 8.35 -13.86 28.77
CA LEU A 190 9.74 -13.41 28.91
C LEU A 190 9.85 -11.96 29.39
N LYS A 191 8.91 -11.08 28.98
CA LYS A 191 8.82 -9.71 29.51
C LYS A 191 8.56 -9.69 31.02
N GLU A 192 7.86 -10.68 31.55
CA GLU A 192 7.53 -10.78 32.97
C GLU A 192 8.54 -11.62 33.79
N ASP A 193 9.44 -12.38 33.14
CA ASP A 193 10.40 -13.23 33.86
C ASP A 193 11.49 -12.40 34.55
N GLU A 194 11.50 -12.45 35.89
CA GLU A 194 12.47 -11.77 36.76
C GLU A 194 13.82 -12.50 36.85
N ARG A 195 13.90 -13.76 36.39
CA ARG A 195 15.13 -14.56 36.45
C ARG A 195 16.15 -14.19 35.38
N LEU A 196 15.71 -13.49 34.33
CA LEU A 196 16.57 -13.04 33.24
C LEU A 196 17.31 -11.76 33.62
N SER A 197 18.61 -11.71 33.35
CA SER A 197 19.36 -10.45 33.45
C SER A 197 18.82 -9.45 32.45
N LYS A 198 18.89 -8.15 32.76
CA LYS A 198 18.36 -7.09 31.90
C LYS A 198 18.96 -7.12 30.49
N GLU A 199 20.27 -7.35 30.39
CA GLU A 199 21.01 -7.40 29.13
C GLU A 199 20.60 -8.61 28.26
N SER A 200 20.46 -9.79 28.85
CA SER A 200 20.01 -10.99 28.14
C SER A 200 18.53 -10.89 27.74
N LYS A 201 17.71 -10.26 28.58
CA LYS A 201 16.29 -10.04 28.34
C LYS A 201 16.06 -9.14 27.13
N ASP A 202 16.74 -8.01 27.04
CA ASP A 202 16.57 -7.08 25.92
C ASP A 202 16.98 -7.70 24.57
N ALA A 203 18.05 -8.49 24.55
CA ALA A 203 18.49 -9.21 23.36
C ALA A 203 17.48 -10.25 22.89
N VAL A 204 16.98 -11.09 23.81
CA VAL A 204 15.99 -12.13 23.51
C VAL A 204 14.65 -11.53 23.08
N LEU A 205 14.18 -10.48 23.76
CA LEU A 205 12.93 -9.81 23.39
C LEU A 205 13.00 -9.20 21.99
N LYS A 206 14.15 -8.66 21.59
CA LYS A 206 14.35 -8.12 20.24
C LYS A 206 14.35 -9.21 19.17
N GLU A 207 14.81 -10.41 19.48
CA GLU A 207 14.79 -11.55 18.57
C GLU A 207 13.38 -12.12 18.39
N ILE A 208 12.59 -12.14 19.46
CA ILE A 208 11.23 -12.69 19.47
C ILE A 208 10.19 -11.68 18.98
N ASP A 209 10.37 -10.37 19.21
CA ASP A 209 9.46 -9.32 18.74
C ASP A 209 9.74 -8.92 17.28
N GLY A 210 9.64 -9.89 16.38
CA GLY A 210 10.07 -9.74 14.99
C GLY A 210 9.43 -10.76 14.06
N PRO A 211 10.18 -11.30 13.08
CA PRO A 211 9.71 -12.37 12.20
C PRO A 211 9.15 -13.57 12.97
N ILE A 212 8.14 -14.22 12.39
CA ILE A 212 7.57 -15.45 12.96
C ILE A 212 8.57 -16.58 12.71
N GLN A 213 9.00 -17.23 13.79
CA GLN A 213 10.03 -18.27 13.77
C GLN A 213 9.46 -19.64 13.38
N ASP A 214 10.33 -20.59 13.03
CA ASP A 214 9.94 -22.00 12.92
C ASP A 214 9.78 -22.62 14.33
N LEU A 215 9.04 -23.73 14.43
CA LEU A 215 8.82 -24.47 15.67
C LEU A 215 10.01 -25.38 16.04
N THR A 216 11.04 -25.49 15.20
CA THR A 216 12.24 -26.34 15.37
C THR A 216 13.36 -25.64 16.12
#